data_AF-A0A2U1NU94-F1
#
_entry.id   AF-A0A2U1NU94-F1
#
_cell.length_a   1.000
_cell.length_b   1.000
_cell.length_c   1.000
_cell.angle_alpha   90.00
_cell.angle_beta   90.00
_cell.angle_gamma   90.00
#
_symmetry.space_group_name_H-M   'P 1'
#
loop_
_entity.id
_entity.type
_entity.pdbx_description
1 polymer ?
#
loop_
_entity_poly.entity_id
_entity_poly.type
_entity_poly.pdbx_seq_one_letter_code
_entity_poly.pdbx_strand_id
1 'polypeptide(L)'
;MEEVSNLIDSLEFVEDHDKWVWNLERDGVFKVCSVRRFIDEGLCDMEGMHTRWVKLIPIKVNIFVWRLASNKLPTRFNMSTKGFEIPSMVCPLCNEGVESSEHLFFSCSVASSIMAKVLLF
;
A
#
# COMPACT_ATOMS: atom_id res chain seq x y z
N MET A 1 8.53 41.36 18.36
CA MET A 1 7.18 41.54 18.94
C MET A 1 6.37 42.54 18.12
N GLU A 2 6.95 43.64 17.63
CA GLU A 2 6.25 44.60 16.76
C GLU A 2 5.87 44.04 15.37
N GLU A 3 6.71 43.21 14.72
CA GLU A 3 6.40 42.64 13.39
C GLU A 3 5.15 41.75 13.37
N VAL A 4 4.97 40.93 14.41
CA VAL A 4 3.80 40.03 14.52
C VAL A 4 2.53 40.83 14.78
N SER A 5 2.64 41.93 15.55
CA SER A 5 1.53 42.85 15.79
C SER A 5 1.07 43.55 14.50
N ASN A 6 2.03 44.01 13.69
CA ASN A 6 1.74 44.67 12.41
C ASN A 6 1.08 43.72 11.39
N LEU A 7 1.42 42.43 11.43
CA LEU A 7 0.79 41.42 10.57
C LEU A 7 -0.67 41.18 10.96
N ILE A 8 -0.96 41.14 12.27
CA ILE A 8 -2.31 40.92 12.79
C ILE A 8 -3.23 42.11 12.51
N ASP A 9 -2.72 43.34 12.63
CA ASP A 9 -3.51 44.55 12.34
C ASP A 9 -3.89 44.67 10.85
N SER A 10 -3.17 43.98 9.96
CA SER A 10 -3.47 43.94 8.52
C SER A 10 -4.48 42.84 8.13
N LEU A 11 -4.85 41.95 9.06
CA LEU A 11 -5.76 40.85 8.80
C LEU A 11 -7.19 41.28 9.11
N GLU A 12 -7.98 41.50 8.07
CA GLU A 12 -9.42 41.59 8.21
C GLU A 12 -9.99 40.21 8.56
N PHE A 13 -10.36 40.03 9.83
CA PHE A 13 -11.08 38.84 10.26
C PHE A 13 -12.50 38.91 9.71
N VAL A 14 -12.72 38.20 8.61
CA VAL A 14 -14.07 37.97 8.08
C VAL A 14 -14.73 36.90 8.94
N GLU A 15 -15.93 37.18 9.45
CA GLU A 15 -16.81 36.14 10.03
C GLU A 15 -17.30 35.21 8.91
N ASP A 16 -16.43 34.31 8.48
CA ASP A 16 -16.74 33.22 7.56
C ASP A 16 -16.33 31.90 8.23
N HIS A 17 -16.96 30.81 7.83
CA HIS A 17 -16.59 29.50 8.34
C HIS A 17 -15.28 29.04 7.70
N ASP A 18 -14.44 28.37 8.49
CA ASP A 18 -13.23 27.71 7.97
C ASP A 18 -13.57 26.76 6.82
N LYS A 19 -12.81 26.87 5.73
CA LYS A 19 -12.97 26.04 4.53
C LYS A 19 -11.71 25.21 4.32
N TRP A 20 -11.90 23.94 3.99
CA TRP A 20 -10.81 23.11 3.50
C TRP A 20 -10.39 23.62 2.12
N VAL A 21 -9.15 24.10 2.01
CA VAL A 21 -8.56 24.56 0.76
C VAL A 21 -7.51 23.55 0.30
N TRP A 22 -7.61 23.11 -0.94
CA TRP A 22 -6.62 22.23 -1.55
C TRP A 22 -5.37 23.00 -1.97
N ASN A 23 -4.19 22.58 -1.51
CA ASN A 23 -2.95 23.32 -1.71
C ASN A 23 -2.13 22.88 -2.93
N LEU A 24 -2.49 21.79 -3.62
CA LEU A 24 -1.76 21.36 -4.81
C LEU A 24 -2.16 22.10 -6.09
N GLU A 25 -3.29 22.81 -6.07
CA GLU A 25 -3.80 23.60 -7.21
C GLU A 25 -4.11 25.02 -6.75
N ARG A 26 -3.94 26.00 -7.66
CA ARG A 26 -4.12 27.43 -7.35
C ARG A 26 -5.57 27.83 -7.11
N ASP A 27 -6.52 27.03 -7.58
CA ASP A 27 -7.96 27.29 -7.43
C ASP A 27 -8.51 26.84 -6.08
N GLY A 28 -7.70 26.19 -5.24
CA GLY A 28 -8.13 25.71 -3.93
C GLY A 28 -9.07 24.51 -3.98
N VAL A 29 -9.35 23.94 -5.16
CA VAL A 29 -10.33 22.87 -5.35
C VAL A 29 -9.63 21.51 -5.35
N PHE A 30 -10.18 20.58 -4.56
CA PHE A 30 -9.70 19.20 -4.55
C PHE A 30 -9.95 18.51 -5.90
N LYS A 31 -8.88 17.97 -6.50
CA LYS A 31 -8.95 17.18 -7.73
C LYS A 31 -8.16 15.89 -7.56
N VAL A 32 -8.81 14.75 -7.79
CA VAL A 32 -8.17 13.42 -7.74
C VAL A 32 -6.96 13.33 -8.70
N CYS A 33 -7.04 13.96 -9.88
CA CYS A 33 -5.92 13.99 -10.82
C CYS A 33 -4.70 14.74 -10.28
N SER A 34 -4.91 15.83 -9.52
CA SER A 34 -3.84 16.59 -8.88
C SER A 34 -3.12 15.78 -7.81
N VAL A 35 -3.89 15.14 -6.92
CA VAL A 35 -3.37 14.20 -5.91
C VAL A 35 -2.56 13.10 -6.58
N ARG A 36 -3.14 12.47 -7.61
CA ARG A 36 -2.51 11.34 -8.29
C ARG A 36 -1.17 11.74 -8.92
N ARG A 37 -1.13 12.86 -9.63
CA ARG A 37 0.08 13.40 -10.22
C ARG A 37 1.16 13.69 -9.18
N PHE A 38 0.79 14.33 -8.07
CA PHE A 38 1.71 14.61 -6.97
C PHE A 38 2.28 13.33 -6.34
N ILE A 39 1.43 12.32 -6.13
CA ILE A 39 1.87 11.00 -5.64
C ILE A 39 2.81 10.33 -6.65
N ASP A 40 2.44 10.32 -7.93
CA ASP A 40 3.26 9.70 -8.97
C ASP A 40 4.62 10.41 -9.09
N GLU A 41 4.66 11.75 -9.09
CA GLU A 41 5.89 12.55 -9.12
C GLU A 41 6.77 12.31 -7.87
N GLY A 42 6.18 12.13 -6.68
CA GLY A 42 6.92 11.88 -5.44
C GLY A 42 7.30 10.41 -5.19
N LEU A 43 6.62 9.45 -5.81
CA LEU A 43 6.89 8.01 -5.67
C LEU A 43 7.66 7.42 -6.87
N CYS A 44 7.76 8.12 -8.00
CA CYS A 44 8.43 7.60 -9.21
C CYS A 44 9.95 7.48 -9.10
N ASP A 45 10.59 7.99 -8.05
CA ASP A 45 11.99 7.69 -7.73
C ASP A 45 12.17 6.32 -7.04
N MET A 46 11.10 5.54 -6.88
CA MET A 46 11.20 4.17 -6.39
C MET A 46 11.87 3.29 -7.46
N GLU A 47 13.17 3.09 -7.27
CA GLU A 47 14.14 2.23 -7.97
C GLU A 47 13.77 0.72 -8.01
N GLY A 48 12.48 0.40 -8.07
CA GLY A 48 11.92 -0.94 -8.06
C GLY A 48 11.48 -1.43 -9.44
N MET A 49 11.41 -2.75 -9.60
CA MET A 49 10.92 -3.40 -10.83
C MET A 49 9.58 -2.79 -11.28
N HIS A 50 9.55 -2.21 -12.48
CA HIS A 50 8.30 -1.78 -13.10
C HIS A 50 7.30 -2.94 -13.13
N THR A 51 6.11 -2.71 -12.60
CA THR A 51 5.06 -3.72 -12.59
C THR A 51 4.57 -3.96 -14.01
N ARG A 52 4.90 -5.12 -14.59
CA ARG A 52 4.45 -5.52 -15.92
C ARG A 52 3.13 -6.28 -15.84
N TRP A 53 2.04 -5.64 -16.25
CA TRP A 53 0.74 -6.29 -16.33
C TRP A 53 0.63 -7.18 -17.57
N VAL A 54 0.20 -8.42 -17.38
CA VAL A 54 -0.05 -9.37 -18.48
C VAL A 54 -1.51 -9.25 -18.90
N LYS A 55 -1.78 -8.79 -20.13
CA LYS A 55 -3.14 -8.57 -20.65
C LYS A 55 -3.96 -9.86 -20.82
N LEU A 56 -3.28 -11.01 -20.91
CA LEU A 56 -3.90 -12.31 -21.15
C LEU A 56 -4.46 -12.97 -19.88
N ILE A 57 -4.15 -12.45 -18.69
CA ILE A 57 -4.63 -13.00 -17.42
C ILE A 57 -5.63 -12.06 -16.75
N PRO A 58 -6.60 -12.59 -15.99
CA PRO A 58 -7.52 -11.75 -15.23
C PRO A 58 -6.77 -10.78 -14.31
N ILE A 59 -7.29 -9.55 -14.20
CA ILE A 59 -6.66 -8.49 -13.39
C ILE A 59 -6.39 -8.90 -11.93
N LYS A 60 -7.26 -9.74 -11.36
CA LYS A 60 -7.08 -10.29 -10.01
C LYS A 60 -5.79 -11.13 -9.86
N VAL A 61 -5.41 -11.87 -10.89
CA VAL A 61 -4.20 -12.70 -10.91
C VAL A 61 -2.97 -11.81 -11.01
N ASN A 62 -3.02 -10.83 -11.90
CA ASN A 62 -2.03 -9.76 -12.01
C ASN A 62 -1.76 -9.10 -10.64
N ILE A 63 -2.81 -8.62 -9.96
CA ILE A 63 -2.71 -7.98 -8.64
C ILE A 63 -2.10 -8.93 -7.61
N PHE A 64 -2.51 -10.20 -7.62
CA PHE A 64 -2.00 -11.21 -6.71
C PHE A 64 -0.49 -11.44 -6.91
N VAL A 65 -0.04 -11.62 -8.15
CA VAL A 65 1.39 -11.80 -8.48
C VAL A 65 2.20 -10.56 -8.09
N TRP A 66 1.68 -9.37 -8.36
CA TRP A 66 2.30 -8.12 -7.92
C TRP A 66 2.46 -8.07 -6.39
N ARG A 67 1.40 -8.40 -5.63
CA ARG A 67 1.48 -8.46 -4.16
C ARG A 67 2.49 -9.50 -3.68
N LEU A 68 2.56 -10.66 -4.33
CA LEU A 68 3.53 -11.71 -3.99
C LEU A 68 4.96 -11.23 -4.23
N ALA A 69 5.25 -10.67 -5.42
CA ALA A 69 6.56 -10.16 -5.79
C ALA A 69 7.03 -9.00 -4.89
N SER A 70 6.11 -8.15 -4.43
CA SER A 70 6.42 -7.06 -3.51
C SER A 70 6.40 -7.46 -2.02
N ASN A 71 6.25 -8.76 -1.71
CA ASN A 71 6.04 -9.29 -0.36
C ASN A 71 4.96 -8.51 0.44
N LYS A 72 3.82 -8.25 -0.20
CA LYS A 72 2.66 -7.53 0.34
C LYS A 72 1.44 -8.41 0.57
N LEU A 73 1.57 -9.73 0.49
CA LEU A 73 0.49 -10.64 0.87
C LEU A 73 0.20 -10.53 2.39
N PRO A 74 -1.05 -10.69 2.82
CA PRO A 74 -1.46 -10.56 4.23
C PRO A 74 -1.11 -11.83 5.02
N THR A 75 0.15 -12.24 5.02
CA THR A 75 0.62 -13.36 5.84
C THR A 75 0.81 -12.91 7.30
N ARG A 76 0.75 -13.83 8.28
CA ARG A 76 1.02 -13.50 9.69
C ARG A 76 2.32 -12.74 9.88
N PHE A 77 3.40 -13.14 9.17
CA PHE A 77 4.66 -12.40 9.17
C PHE A 77 4.50 -10.96 8.67
N ASN A 78 3.84 -10.74 7.53
CA ASN A 78 3.66 -9.40 6.98
C ASN A 78 2.67 -8.55 7.78
N MET A 79 1.75 -9.16 8.53
CA MET A 79 0.85 -8.46 9.44
C MET A 79 1.59 -8.06 10.72
N SER A 80 2.44 -8.93 11.28
CA SER A 80 3.22 -8.61 12.46
C SER A 80 4.21 -7.46 12.22
N THR A 81 4.84 -7.40 11.04
CA THR A 81 5.71 -6.28 10.67
C THR A 81 4.97 -4.93 10.59
N LYS A 82 3.64 -4.95 10.49
CA LYS A 82 2.79 -3.75 10.47
C LYS A 82 2.21 -3.40 11.84
N GLY A 83 2.65 -4.08 12.90
CA GLY A 83 2.20 -3.82 14.27
C GLY A 83 0.88 -4.48 14.66
N PHE A 84 0.38 -5.44 13.87
CA PHE A 84 -0.77 -6.25 14.30
C PHE A 84 -0.33 -7.27 15.34
N GLU A 85 -1.12 -7.42 16.42
CA GLU A 85 -0.95 -8.48 17.39
C GLU A 85 -1.39 -9.82 16.79
N ILE A 86 -0.44 -10.71 16.54
CA ILE A 86 -0.69 -12.03 15.98
C ILE A 86 -0.48 -13.08 17.08
N PRO A 87 -1.51 -13.86 17.46
CA PRO A 87 -1.39 -14.86 18.53
C PRO A 87 -0.34 -15.94 18.28
N SER A 88 -0.08 -16.26 17.02
CA SER A 88 0.94 -17.24 16.62
C SER A 88 1.43 -16.94 15.20
N MET A 89 2.73 -16.98 14.99
CA MET A 89 3.33 -16.84 13.65
C MET A 89 3.31 -18.13 12.85
N VAL A 90 2.89 -19.25 13.45
CA VAL A 90 2.98 -20.57 12.82
C VAL A 90 2.03 -20.67 11.63
N CYS A 91 2.49 -21.32 10.55
CA CYS A 91 1.69 -21.61 9.37
C CYS A 91 0.44 -22.40 9.73
N PRO A 92 -0.79 -21.89 9.46
CA PRO A 92 -2.02 -22.60 9.80
C PRO A 92 -2.31 -23.79 8.88
N LEU A 93 -1.60 -23.92 7.76
CA LEU A 93 -1.83 -24.99 6.80
C LEU A 93 -1.10 -26.27 7.21
N CYS A 94 0.19 -26.17 7.50
CA CYS A 94 1.02 -27.32 7.87
C CYS A 94 1.37 -27.38 9.36
N ASN A 95 0.99 -26.37 10.15
CA ASN A 95 1.33 -26.22 11.57
C ASN A 95 2.83 -26.19 11.87
N GLU A 96 3.64 -25.86 10.86
CA GLU A 96 5.10 -25.87 10.93
C GLU A 96 5.67 -24.60 10.29
N GLY A 97 6.74 -24.05 10.85
CA GLY A 97 7.39 -22.84 10.34
C GLY A 97 6.54 -21.57 10.44
N VAL A 98 7.13 -20.42 10.08
CA VAL A 98 6.45 -19.12 10.06
C VAL A 98 5.59 -18.98 8.80
N GLU A 99 4.36 -18.48 8.92
CA GLU A 99 3.53 -18.13 7.77
C GLU A 99 4.08 -16.89 7.05
N SER A 100 4.95 -17.14 6.07
CA SER A 100 5.49 -16.14 5.14
C SER A 100 5.12 -16.48 3.69
N SER A 101 5.24 -15.51 2.78
CA SER A 101 5.07 -15.77 1.34
C SER A 101 6.05 -16.84 0.85
N GLU A 102 7.28 -16.85 1.36
CA GLU A 102 8.24 -17.89 0.99
C GLU A 102 7.77 -19.28 1.42
N HIS A 103 7.29 -19.39 2.65
CA HIS A 103 6.80 -20.65 3.18
C HIS A 103 5.57 -21.14 2.42
N LEU A 104 4.55 -20.30 2.26
CA LEU A 104 3.29 -20.69 1.61
C LEU A 104 3.47 -21.17 0.16
N PHE A 105 4.45 -20.64 -0.58
CA PHE A 105 4.60 -20.96 -2.01
C PHE A 105 5.76 -21.92 -2.32
N PHE A 106 6.75 -22.07 -1.42
CA PHE A 106 7.96 -22.85 -1.73
C PHE A 106 8.32 -23.94 -0.71
N SER A 107 7.91 -23.84 0.56
CA SER A 107 8.33 -24.82 1.59
C SER A 107 7.22 -25.41 2.45
N CYS A 108 5.98 -24.93 2.33
CA CYS A 108 4.83 -25.49 3.03
C CYS A 108 4.46 -26.85 2.43
N SER A 109 4.60 -27.92 3.21
CA SER A 109 4.33 -29.30 2.78
C SER A 109 2.91 -29.49 2.24
N VAL A 110 1.92 -28.86 2.88
CA VAL A 110 0.51 -28.92 2.48
C VAL A 110 0.28 -28.16 1.17
N ALA A 111 0.81 -26.94 1.05
CA ALA A 111 0.67 -26.14 -0.17
C ALA A 111 1.35 -26.83 -1.37
N SER A 112 2.56 -27.34 -1.19
CA SER A 112 3.28 -28.11 -2.21
C SER A 112 2.51 -29.35 -2.66
N SER A 113 1.87 -30.06 -1.73
CA SER A 113 1.05 -31.24 -2.05
C SER A 113 -0.18 -30.88 -2.89
N ILE A 114 -0.80 -29.74 -2.64
CA ILE A 114 -1.92 -29.24 -3.44
C ILE A 114 -1.43 -28.79 -4.82
N MET A 115 -0.34 -28.03 -4.88
CA MET A 115 0.22 -27.53 -6.13
C MET A 115 0.63 -28.67 -7.07
N ALA A 116 1.25 -29.73 -6.54
CA ALA A 116 1.56 -30.94 -7.30
C ALA A 116 0.31 -31.55 -7.92
N LYS A 117 -0.81 -31.61 -7.19
CA LYS A 117 -2.07 -32.13 -7.73
C LYS A 117 -2.66 -31.24 -8.82
N VAL A 118 -2.48 -29.92 -8.75
CA VAL A 118 -2.98 -28.99 -9.77
C VAL A 118 -2.13 -29.03 -11.05
N LEU A 119 -0.81 -29.19 -10.91
CA LEU A 119 0.14 -29.21 -12.03
C LEU A 119 0.24 -30.57 -12.74
N LEU A 120 -0.33 -31.64 -12.16
CA LEU A 120 -0.35 -32.99 -12.74
C LEU A 120 -1.61 -33.28 -13.57
N PHE A 121 -2.37 -32.25 -13.94
CA PHE A 121 -3.43 -32.28 -14.96
C PHE A 121 -3.04 -31.40 -16.15
#